data_AF-A0A1V3A1S6-F1
#
_entry.id   AF-A0A1V3A1S6-F1
#
_cell.length_a   1.000
_cell.length_b   1.000
_cell.length_c   1.000
_cell.angle_alpha   90.00
_cell.angle_beta   90.00
_cell.angle_gamma   90.00
#
_symmetry.space_group_name_H-M   'P 1'
#
loop_
_entity.id
_entity.type
_entity.pdbx_description
1 polymer ?
#
loop_
_entity_poly.entity_id
_entity_poly.type
_entity_poly.pdbx_seq_one_letter_code
_entity_poly.pdbx_strand_id
1 'polypeptide(L)'
;MRLGLVIDMDTCVGCHACAVACKQWNTSGTTGPLTDYQPYGEDPSGVWFNRIRHYEVGDYPNNKTVNIPMSCMHCEHADCVNVCPTGASYKRPEDGIVLVDQDKCMGCNYCAWACPYGARELDREDGVMKKCTLCVDRIYDEALPPEERQPACVITCPAHARFFGDFDDEESEVSRLVRERGGVKQMPELGYKPVNTYLPPRVTRPIPTDDVRANTLISSVKDWVNKMVAR
;
A
#
# COMPACT_ATOMS: atom_id res chain seq x y z
N MET A 1 -13.42 4.94 -16.60
CA MET A 1 -13.16 4.30 -15.30
C MET A 1 -11.98 5.01 -14.67
N ARG A 2 -11.92 5.05 -13.34
CA ARG A 2 -10.78 5.56 -12.59
C ARG A 2 -10.37 4.52 -11.56
N LEU A 3 -9.53 3.60 -12.00
CA LEU A 3 -9.09 2.46 -11.19
C LEU A 3 -8.05 2.89 -10.17
N GLY A 4 -8.17 2.37 -8.95
CA GLY A 4 -7.18 2.59 -7.92
C GLY A 4 -7.37 1.72 -6.69
N LEU A 5 -6.59 2.03 -5.65
CA LEU A 5 -6.59 1.30 -4.39
C LEU A 5 -7.23 2.10 -3.26
N VAL A 6 -7.90 1.38 -2.37
CA VAL A 6 -8.18 1.83 -1.01
C VAL A 6 -7.32 1.03 -0.05
N ILE A 7 -6.59 1.69 0.85
CA ILE A 7 -5.75 1.04 1.85
C ILE A 7 -6.26 1.38 3.25
N ASP A 8 -6.69 0.37 4.01
CA ASP A 8 -7.12 0.53 5.39
C ASP A 8 -5.93 0.49 6.35
N MET A 9 -5.59 1.65 6.92
CA MET A 9 -4.48 1.76 7.88
C MET A 9 -4.85 1.24 9.27
N ASP A 10 -6.13 0.97 9.53
CA ASP A 10 -6.61 0.39 10.79
C ASP A 10 -6.29 -1.10 10.88
N THR A 11 -6.44 -1.82 9.77
CA THR A 11 -6.24 -3.27 9.70
C THR A 11 -4.87 -3.66 9.15
N CYS A 12 -4.13 -2.73 8.53
CA CYS A 12 -2.79 -3.01 8.04
C CYS A 12 -1.83 -3.30 9.19
N VAL A 13 -1.42 -4.57 9.33
CA VAL A 13 -0.45 -5.01 10.34
C VAL A 13 1.02 -4.92 9.89
N GLY A 14 1.27 -4.40 8.68
CA GLY A 14 2.63 -4.25 8.16
C GLY A 14 3.37 -5.56 7.89
N CYS A 15 2.66 -6.64 7.50
CA CYS A 15 3.26 -7.96 7.28
C CYS A 15 4.11 -8.11 6.00
N HIS A 16 4.20 -7.08 5.17
CA HIS A 16 4.96 -7.07 3.89
C HIS A 16 4.53 -8.08 2.81
N ALA A 17 3.50 -8.90 3.02
CA ALA A 17 2.97 -9.83 2.01
C ALA A 17 2.64 -9.12 0.68
N CYS A 18 2.05 -7.92 0.77
CA CYS A 18 1.70 -7.11 -0.40
C CYS A 18 2.93 -6.56 -1.16
N ALA A 19 4.09 -6.42 -0.52
CA ALA A 19 5.33 -6.03 -1.20
C ALA A 19 5.93 -7.24 -1.93
N VAL A 20 6.04 -8.38 -1.24
CA VAL A 20 6.58 -9.62 -1.79
C VAL A 20 5.76 -10.12 -2.97
N ALA A 21 4.43 -10.19 -2.86
CA ALA A 21 3.56 -10.62 -3.96
C ALA A 21 3.63 -9.68 -5.16
N CYS A 22 3.74 -8.36 -4.91
CA CYS A 22 3.91 -7.39 -5.99
C CYS A 22 5.23 -7.64 -6.73
N LYS A 23 6.32 -7.90 -5.98
CA LYS A 23 7.62 -8.21 -6.56
C LYS A 23 7.57 -9.51 -7.38
N GLN A 24 7.02 -10.58 -6.80
CA GLN A 24 6.91 -11.88 -7.45
C GLN A 24 6.06 -11.84 -8.73
N TRP A 25 4.89 -11.19 -8.70
CA TRP A 25 4.04 -11.07 -9.89
C TRP A 25 4.71 -10.25 -10.99
N ASN A 26 5.18 -9.04 -10.68
CA ASN A 26 5.66 -8.11 -11.71
C ASN A 26 7.03 -8.50 -12.26
N THR A 27 7.87 -9.21 -11.50
CA THR A 27 9.15 -9.77 -11.99
C THR A 27 8.93 -10.75 -13.14
N SER A 28 7.84 -11.51 -13.09
CA SER A 28 7.46 -12.49 -14.11
C SER A 28 6.40 -11.96 -15.08
N GLY A 29 6.02 -10.69 -14.96
CA GLY A 29 4.95 -10.06 -15.73
C GLY A 29 5.48 -9.22 -16.88
N THR A 30 4.60 -8.38 -17.43
CA THR A 30 4.91 -7.53 -18.60
C THR A 30 5.95 -6.44 -18.33
N THR A 31 6.22 -6.12 -17.06
CA THR A 31 7.21 -5.11 -16.67
C THR A 31 8.65 -5.64 -16.66
N GLY A 32 8.83 -6.95 -16.77
CA GLY A 32 10.13 -7.60 -16.67
C GLY A 32 10.67 -7.67 -15.24
N PRO A 33 11.91 -8.15 -15.07
CA PRO A 33 12.44 -8.51 -13.75
C PRO A 33 12.49 -7.29 -12.82
N LEU A 34 12.10 -7.42 -11.55
CA LEU A 34 12.33 -6.35 -10.57
C LEU A 34 13.65 -6.62 -9.86
N THR A 35 14.72 -6.11 -10.45
CA THR A 35 16.10 -6.42 -10.10
C THR A 35 16.41 -6.24 -8.62
N ASP A 36 17.13 -7.19 -8.04
CA ASP A 36 17.76 -7.08 -6.73
C ASP A 36 19.26 -6.80 -6.88
N TYR A 37 19.76 -5.85 -6.12
CA TYR A 37 21.18 -5.51 -6.05
C TYR A 37 21.75 -6.04 -4.75
N GLN A 38 22.83 -6.83 -4.85
CA GLN A 38 23.49 -7.45 -3.71
C GLN A 38 22.51 -8.21 -2.78
N PRO A 39 21.63 -9.09 -3.29
CA PRO A 39 20.58 -9.75 -2.48
C PRO A 39 21.13 -10.58 -1.30
N TYR A 40 22.40 -11.02 -1.40
CA TYR A 40 23.10 -11.79 -0.36
C TYR A 40 24.29 -11.02 0.24
N GLY A 41 24.40 -9.72 -0.05
CA GLY A 41 25.47 -8.85 0.44
C GLY A 41 25.10 -8.10 1.71
N GLU A 42 25.95 -7.13 2.09
CA GLU A 42 25.75 -6.33 3.32
C GLU A 42 24.65 -5.27 3.18
N ASP A 43 24.38 -4.81 1.96
CA ASP A 43 23.37 -3.78 1.66
C ASP A 43 22.42 -4.24 0.53
N PRO A 44 21.47 -5.16 0.83
CA PRO A 44 20.51 -5.64 -0.14
C PRO A 44 19.55 -4.50 -0.52
N SER A 45 19.50 -4.19 -1.81
CA SER A 45 18.57 -3.21 -2.37
C SER A 45 17.96 -3.76 -3.66
N GLY A 46 17.09 -3.00 -4.31
CA GLY A 46 16.45 -3.45 -5.53
C GLY A 46 15.26 -2.59 -5.91
N VAL A 47 14.61 -3.01 -6.99
CA VAL A 47 13.39 -2.39 -7.48
C VAL A 47 12.18 -2.93 -6.71
N TRP A 48 11.42 -2.03 -6.09
CA TRP A 48 10.21 -2.37 -5.33
C TRP A 48 9.05 -1.43 -5.67
N PHE A 49 7.92 -1.98 -6.12
CA PHE A 49 6.75 -1.17 -6.47
C PHE A 49 5.87 -0.76 -5.29
N ASN A 50 6.14 -1.35 -4.13
CA ASN A 50 5.37 -1.19 -2.93
C ASN A 50 6.30 -1.31 -1.72
N ARG A 51 6.34 -0.28 -0.87
CA ARG A 51 7.09 -0.28 0.39
C ARG A 51 6.17 0.03 1.56
N ILE A 52 6.26 -0.72 2.64
CA ILE A 52 5.47 -0.45 3.84
C ILE A 52 6.30 0.46 4.75
N ARG A 53 5.80 1.66 5.03
CA ARG A 53 6.40 2.58 5.99
C ARG A 53 5.75 2.39 7.35
N HIS A 54 6.55 2.41 8.40
CA HIS A 54 6.10 2.26 9.78
C HIS A 54 6.30 3.59 10.50
N TYR A 55 5.23 4.11 11.12
CA TYR A 55 5.27 5.35 11.86
C TYR A 55 4.76 5.12 13.27
N GLU A 56 5.50 5.59 14.26
CA GLU A 56 5.03 5.67 15.63
C GLU A 56 4.27 6.98 15.83
N VAL A 57 3.06 6.91 16.38
CA VAL A 57 2.21 8.08 16.60
C VAL A 57 1.69 8.09 18.04
N GLY A 58 1.59 9.28 18.61
CA GLY A 58 1.22 9.47 20.02
C GLY A 58 2.39 9.29 20.98
N ASP A 59 2.14 9.58 22.25
CA ASP A 59 3.14 9.52 23.31
C ASP A 59 2.99 8.27 24.17
N TYR A 60 4.11 7.76 24.69
CA TYR A 60 4.11 6.67 25.67
C TYR A 60 3.21 6.99 26.88
N PRO A 61 2.41 6.03 27.40
CA PRO A 61 2.31 4.61 27.01
C PRO A 61 1.22 4.32 25.97
N ASN A 62 0.63 5.35 25.37
CA ASN A 62 -0.51 5.23 24.45
C ASN A 62 -0.10 5.43 22.98
N ASN A 63 1.20 5.34 22.69
CA ASN A 63 1.74 5.36 21.35
C ASN A 63 1.28 4.10 20.58
N LYS A 64 1.16 4.23 19.26
CA LYS A 64 0.83 3.11 18.36
C LYS A 64 1.67 3.17 17.10
N THR A 65 1.92 2.01 16.51
CA THR A 65 2.50 1.90 15.17
C THR A 65 1.38 1.95 14.13
N VAL A 66 1.49 2.89 13.17
CA VAL A 66 0.65 2.97 11.99
C VAL A 66 1.48 2.53 10.78
N ASN A 67 0.94 1.56 10.04
CA ASN A 67 1.57 1.02 8.85
C ASN A 67 0.97 1.67 7.61
N ILE A 68 1.81 2.27 6.78
CA ILE A 68 1.41 2.96 5.55
C ILE A 68 2.08 2.28 4.36
N PRO A 69 1.39 1.34 3.69
CA PRO A 69 1.84 0.80 2.41
C PRO A 69 1.86 1.89 1.33
N MET A 70 3.03 2.18 0.78
CA MET A 70 3.30 3.19 -0.23
C MET A 70 3.59 2.53 -1.58
N SER A 71 2.66 2.67 -2.51
CA SER A 71 2.82 2.31 -3.92
C SER A 71 2.59 3.54 -4.81
N CYS A 72 2.64 3.39 -6.15
CA CYS A 72 2.21 4.46 -7.05
C CYS A 72 0.75 4.84 -6.78
N MET A 73 0.47 6.14 -6.69
CA MET A 73 -0.88 6.67 -6.41
C MET A 73 -1.74 6.84 -7.67
N HIS A 74 -1.18 6.57 -8.86
CA HIS A 74 -1.81 6.75 -10.17
C HIS A 74 -2.56 8.09 -10.28
N CYS A 75 -1.86 9.17 -9.94
CA CYS A 75 -2.40 10.50 -9.78
C CYS A 75 -3.24 10.98 -10.97
N GLU A 76 -4.29 11.73 -10.68
CA GLU A 76 -5.06 12.42 -11.72
C GLU A 76 -4.18 13.44 -12.44
N HIS A 77 -3.49 14.26 -11.64
CA HIS A 77 -2.45 15.19 -12.09
C HIS A 77 -1.09 14.56 -11.86
N ALA A 78 -0.61 13.84 -12.87
CA ALA A 78 0.63 13.08 -12.80
C ALA A 78 1.80 13.85 -13.42
N ASP A 79 2.48 14.72 -12.67
CA ASP A 79 3.63 15.46 -13.22
C ASP A 79 4.76 14.55 -13.69
N CYS A 80 4.90 13.36 -13.11
CA CYS A 80 5.79 12.32 -13.61
C CYS A 80 5.55 11.94 -15.09
N VAL A 81 4.36 12.19 -15.63
CA VAL A 81 4.04 12.12 -17.07
C VAL A 81 4.50 13.40 -17.78
N ASN A 82 4.12 14.57 -17.26
CA ASN A 82 4.43 15.88 -17.85
C ASN A 82 5.94 16.15 -18.01
N VAL A 83 6.76 15.71 -17.06
CA VAL A 83 8.22 15.93 -17.09
C VAL A 83 8.97 14.92 -17.95
N CYS A 84 8.30 13.92 -18.54
CA CYS A 84 8.96 12.86 -19.28
C CYS A 84 9.34 13.33 -20.70
N PRO A 85 10.63 13.53 -21.03
CA PRO A 85 11.02 14.15 -22.29
C PRO A 85 10.80 13.24 -23.51
N THR A 86 10.77 11.93 -23.31
CA THR A 86 10.58 10.93 -24.38
C THR A 86 9.12 10.53 -24.58
N GLY A 87 8.20 11.00 -23.72
CA GLY A 87 6.82 10.52 -23.70
C GLY A 87 6.68 9.08 -23.20
N ALA A 88 7.70 8.50 -22.58
CA ALA A 88 7.65 7.15 -22.03
C ALA A 88 6.65 7.01 -20.87
N SER A 89 6.51 8.02 -20.02
CA SER A 89 5.46 8.02 -19.00
C SER A 89 4.17 8.54 -19.60
N TYR A 90 3.08 7.82 -19.41
CA TYR A 90 1.76 8.19 -19.94
C TYR A 90 0.65 7.77 -18.97
N LYS A 91 -0.54 8.33 -19.16
CA LYS A 91 -1.76 7.95 -18.44
C LYS A 91 -2.76 7.37 -19.44
N ARG A 92 -3.31 6.20 -19.12
CA ARG A 92 -4.33 5.54 -19.93
C ARG A 92 -5.68 6.28 -19.81
N PRO A 93 -6.32 6.69 -20.92
CA PRO A 93 -7.59 7.42 -20.88
C PRO A 93 -8.78 6.57 -20.41
N GLU A 94 -8.75 5.26 -20.63
CA GLU A 94 -9.87 4.37 -20.34
C GLU A 94 -10.06 4.07 -18.83
N ASP A 95 -8.96 3.98 -18.09
CA ASP A 95 -8.93 3.51 -16.69
C ASP A 95 -8.13 4.41 -15.73
N GLY A 96 -7.44 5.43 -16.24
CA GLY A 96 -6.65 6.37 -15.45
C GLY A 96 -5.30 5.83 -14.96
N ILE A 97 -4.91 4.60 -15.32
CA ILE A 97 -3.66 4.00 -14.87
C ILE A 97 -2.48 4.73 -15.53
N VAL A 98 -1.67 5.38 -14.71
CA VAL A 98 -0.35 5.90 -15.13
C VAL A 98 0.60 4.73 -15.38
N LEU A 99 1.32 4.69 -16.49
CA LEU A 99 2.27 3.64 -16.91
C LEU A 99 3.61 4.22 -17.43
N VAL A 100 4.54 3.31 -17.71
CA VAL A 100 5.82 3.61 -18.38
C VAL A 100 5.97 2.65 -19.55
N ASP A 101 6.17 3.20 -20.74
CA ASP A 101 6.65 2.51 -21.92
C ASP A 101 8.17 2.35 -21.78
N GLN A 102 8.63 1.11 -21.59
CA GLN A 102 10.03 0.82 -21.32
C GLN A 102 10.91 1.03 -22.57
N ASP A 103 10.37 0.82 -23.77
CA ASP A 103 11.11 0.99 -25.03
C ASP A 103 11.42 2.47 -25.31
N LYS A 104 10.56 3.38 -24.85
CA LYS A 104 10.78 4.83 -24.95
C LYS A 104 11.58 5.39 -23.77
N CYS A 105 11.76 4.64 -22.69
CA CYS A 105 12.36 5.15 -21.48
C CYS A 105 13.89 5.24 -21.61
N MET A 106 14.45 6.43 -21.45
CA MET A 106 15.91 6.65 -21.50
C MET A 106 16.59 6.72 -20.12
N GLY A 107 15.88 6.32 -19.05
CA GLY A 107 16.48 6.28 -17.70
C GLY A 107 16.84 7.63 -17.05
N CYS A 108 16.41 8.77 -17.59
CA CYS A 108 16.82 10.12 -17.14
C CYS A 108 16.39 10.51 -15.71
N ASN A 109 15.54 9.72 -15.06
CA ASN A 109 15.14 9.86 -13.66
C ASN A 109 14.29 11.10 -13.29
N TYR A 110 13.96 12.00 -14.23
CA TYR A 110 13.14 13.19 -13.95
C TYR A 110 11.76 12.88 -13.36
N CYS A 111 11.13 11.80 -13.83
CA CYS A 111 9.82 11.38 -13.33
C CYS A 111 9.87 10.88 -11.87
N ALA A 112 11.02 10.42 -11.37
CA ALA A 112 11.19 10.08 -9.96
C ALA A 112 11.33 11.34 -9.11
N TRP A 113 12.10 12.34 -9.58
CA TRP A 113 12.20 13.65 -8.93
C TRP A 113 10.86 14.38 -8.84
N ALA A 114 10.02 14.27 -9.88
CA ALA A 114 8.67 14.84 -9.88
C ALA A 114 7.66 14.03 -9.05
N CYS A 115 7.99 12.84 -8.54
CA CYS A 115 7.04 12.03 -7.78
C CYS A 115 7.20 12.28 -6.27
N PRO A 116 6.28 12.99 -5.61
CA PRO A 116 6.41 13.28 -4.17
C PRO A 116 6.29 12.04 -3.30
N TYR A 117 5.74 10.95 -3.84
CA TYR A 117 5.51 9.69 -3.12
C TYR A 117 6.70 8.73 -3.21
N GLY A 118 7.73 9.03 -4.00
CA GLY A 118 8.88 8.15 -4.21
C GLY A 118 8.50 6.80 -4.83
N ALA A 119 7.50 6.78 -5.70
CA ALA A 119 6.89 5.55 -6.22
C ALA A 119 7.47 5.08 -7.58
N ARG A 120 8.57 5.71 -8.02
CA ARG A 120 9.21 5.53 -9.31
C ARG A 120 10.66 5.11 -9.04
N GLU A 121 11.08 3.97 -9.59
CA GLU A 121 12.41 3.41 -9.34
C GLU A 121 13.14 3.16 -10.65
N LEU A 122 14.35 3.71 -10.76
CA LEU A 122 15.22 3.40 -11.88
C LEU A 122 15.80 2.00 -11.68
N ASP A 123 15.47 1.09 -12.59
CA ASP A 123 16.19 -0.17 -12.67
C ASP A 123 17.54 0.07 -13.34
N ARG A 124 18.62 -0.13 -12.58
CA ARG A 124 19.99 0.10 -13.03
C ARG A 124 20.51 -0.98 -13.98
N GLU A 125 19.92 -2.16 -13.99
CA GLU A 125 20.30 -3.22 -14.94
C GLU A 125 19.67 -2.96 -16.31
N ASP A 126 18.36 -2.67 -16.33
CA ASP A 126 17.65 -2.39 -17.58
C ASP A 126 17.81 -0.94 -18.07
N GLY A 127 18.22 -0.02 -17.19
CA GLY A 127 18.36 1.40 -17.51
C GLY A 127 17.03 2.14 -17.69
N VAL A 128 15.90 1.55 -17.26
CA VAL A 128 14.56 2.10 -17.45
C VAL A 128 13.84 2.34 -16.12
N MET A 129 12.90 3.29 -16.13
CA MET A 129 12.06 3.57 -14.97
C MET A 129 10.98 2.50 -14.81
N LYS A 130 10.85 1.96 -13.61
CA LYS A 130 9.82 1.01 -13.22
C LYS A 130 8.98 1.56 -12.07
N LYS A 131 7.71 1.12 -11.98
CA LYS A 131 6.78 1.50 -10.92
C LYS A 131 5.57 0.57 -10.90
N CYS A 132 4.81 0.60 -9.82
CA CYS A 132 3.51 -0.07 -9.73
C CYS A 132 2.66 0.20 -10.98
N THR A 133 2.19 -0.85 -11.62
CA THR A 133 1.35 -0.84 -12.84
C THR A 133 -0.12 -1.03 -12.53
N LEU A 134 -0.49 -1.09 -11.25
CA LEU A 134 -1.80 -1.56 -10.78
C LEU A 134 -2.10 -3.00 -11.23
N CYS A 135 -1.05 -3.78 -11.54
CA CYS A 135 -1.12 -5.10 -12.14
C CYS A 135 -2.04 -5.11 -13.38
N VAL A 136 -1.85 -4.12 -14.27
CA VAL A 136 -2.67 -3.96 -15.49
C VAL A 136 -2.72 -5.24 -16.34
N ASP A 137 -1.63 -6.00 -16.32
CA ASP A 137 -1.49 -7.32 -16.96
C ASP A 137 -2.34 -8.41 -16.31
N ARG A 138 -2.68 -8.26 -15.02
CA ARG A 138 -3.49 -9.23 -14.25
C ARG A 138 -4.98 -8.90 -14.26
N ILE A 139 -5.34 -7.63 -14.11
CA ILE A 139 -6.75 -7.20 -13.95
C ILE A 139 -7.57 -7.41 -15.23
N TYR A 140 -6.92 -7.52 -16.38
CA TYR A 140 -7.55 -7.79 -17.67
C TYR A 140 -7.28 -9.20 -18.20
N ASP A 141 -6.61 -10.07 -17.43
CA ASP A 141 -6.30 -11.42 -17.87
C ASP A 141 -7.56 -12.30 -17.84
N GLU A 142 -8.10 -12.60 -19.02
CA GLU A 142 -9.29 -13.44 -19.17
C GLU A 142 -9.05 -14.91 -18.82
N ALA A 143 -7.78 -15.36 -18.76
CA ALA A 143 -7.43 -16.70 -18.31
C ALA A 143 -7.61 -16.88 -16.79
N LEU A 144 -7.66 -15.78 -16.03
CA LEU A 144 -7.96 -15.80 -14.60
C LEU A 144 -9.47 -15.78 -14.34
N PRO A 145 -9.96 -16.48 -13.30
CA PRO A 145 -11.32 -16.30 -12.79
C PRO A 145 -11.59 -14.82 -12.47
N PRO A 146 -12.81 -14.30 -12.72
CA PRO A 146 -13.15 -12.90 -12.45
C PRO A 146 -12.80 -12.41 -11.04
N GLU A 147 -12.96 -13.27 -10.02
CA GLU A 147 -12.62 -13.00 -8.62
C GLU A 147 -11.11 -12.84 -8.36
N GLU A 148 -10.26 -13.36 -9.25
CA GLU A 148 -8.81 -13.27 -9.17
C GLU A 148 -8.21 -12.12 -9.98
N ARG A 149 -9.02 -11.46 -10.83
CA ARG A 149 -8.66 -10.31 -11.69
C ARG A 149 -8.54 -9.01 -10.91
N GLN A 150 -7.65 -9.03 -9.93
CA GLN A 150 -7.33 -7.92 -9.05
C GLN A 150 -5.82 -7.87 -8.80
N PRO A 151 -5.26 -6.73 -8.37
CA PRO A 151 -3.83 -6.61 -8.17
C PRO A 151 -3.27 -7.64 -7.18
N ALA A 152 -2.07 -8.18 -7.46
CA ALA A 152 -1.43 -9.20 -6.62
C ALA A 152 -1.32 -8.78 -5.14
N CYS A 153 -1.12 -7.49 -4.90
CA CYS A 153 -1.01 -6.91 -3.57
C CYS A 153 -2.34 -6.83 -2.80
N VAL A 154 -3.49 -6.96 -3.48
CA VAL A 154 -4.83 -6.97 -2.90
C VAL A 154 -5.21 -8.40 -2.53
N ILE A 155 -5.14 -9.33 -3.48
CA ILE A 155 -5.51 -10.74 -3.26
C ILE A 155 -4.65 -11.43 -2.19
N THR A 156 -3.38 -11.03 -2.05
CA THR A 156 -2.48 -11.61 -1.04
C THR A 156 -2.72 -11.09 0.37
N CYS A 157 -3.45 -9.98 0.55
CA CYS A 157 -3.46 -9.27 1.82
C CYS A 157 -4.21 -10.07 2.90
N PRO A 158 -3.53 -10.64 3.91
CA PRO A 158 -4.19 -11.52 4.88
C PRO A 158 -5.10 -10.75 5.85
N ALA A 159 -4.86 -9.44 6.01
CA ALA A 159 -5.64 -8.57 6.88
C ALA A 159 -6.79 -7.87 6.15
N HIS A 160 -6.99 -8.13 4.85
CA HIS A 160 -7.96 -7.43 4.01
C HIS A 160 -7.85 -5.90 4.14
N ALA A 161 -6.61 -5.40 4.18
CA ALA A 161 -6.30 -3.99 4.32
C ALA A 161 -6.18 -3.25 2.98
N ARG A 162 -6.34 -3.95 1.86
CA ARG A 162 -6.23 -3.38 0.52
C ARG A 162 -7.44 -3.78 -0.29
N PHE A 163 -7.97 -2.83 -1.03
CA PHE A 163 -9.13 -2.98 -1.91
C PHE A 163 -8.81 -2.34 -3.25
N PHE A 164 -9.41 -2.85 -4.31
CA PHE A 164 -9.23 -2.36 -5.68
C PHE A 164 -10.58 -2.22 -6.36
N GLY A 165 -10.74 -1.17 -7.15
CA GLY A 165 -11.97 -0.96 -7.91
C GLY A 165 -11.98 0.36 -8.66
N ASP A 166 -13.13 0.64 -9.27
CA ASP A 166 -13.39 1.88 -10.01
C ASP A 166 -13.99 2.95 -9.08
N PHE A 167 -13.30 4.08 -8.98
CA PHE A 167 -13.78 5.23 -8.20
C PHE A 167 -14.83 6.08 -8.93
N ASP A 168 -15.10 5.82 -10.20
CA ASP A 168 -16.19 6.48 -10.95
C ASP A 168 -17.51 5.70 -10.82
N ASP A 169 -17.46 4.44 -10.36
CA ASP A 169 -18.64 3.68 -9.94
C ASP A 169 -18.92 3.94 -8.45
N GLU A 170 -20.06 4.57 -8.15
CA GLU A 170 -20.46 4.89 -6.77
C GLU A 170 -20.79 3.65 -5.93
N GLU A 171 -21.17 2.55 -6.58
CA GLU A 171 -21.54 1.29 -5.92
C GLU A 171 -20.34 0.35 -5.72
N SER A 172 -19.19 0.68 -6.31
CA SER A 172 -17.97 -0.08 -6.10
C SER A 172 -17.55 -0.13 -4.63
N GLU A 173 -16.92 -1.22 -4.23
CA GLU A 173 -16.45 -1.41 -2.85
C GLU A 173 -15.53 -0.25 -2.40
N VAL A 174 -14.62 0.18 -3.28
CA VAL A 174 -13.70 1.29 -2.99
C VAL A 174 -14.42 2.62 -2.78
N SER A 175 -15.43 2.93 -3.59
CA SER A 175 -16.21 4.16 -3.48
C SER A 175 -17.05 4.18 -2.20
N ARG A 176 -17.69 3.05 -1.88
CA ARG A 176 -18.45 2.88 -0.63
C ARG A 176 -17.57 3.01 0.60
N LEU A 177 -16.44 2.31 0.64
CA LEU A 177 -15.49 2.38 1.75
C LEU A 177 -15.01 3.81 1.99
N VAL A 178 -14.64 4.54 0.94
CA VAL A 178 -14.18 5.93 1.08
C VAL A 178 -15.28 6.84 1.62
N ARG A 179 -16.53 6.72 1.16
CA ARG A 179 -17.66 7.49 1.70
C ARG A 179 -17.95 7.16 3.16
N GLU A 180 -17.99 5.87 3.50
CA GLU A 180 -18.41 5.40 4.84
C GLU A 180 -17.32 5.63 5.90
N ARG A 181 -16.04 5.51 5.53
CA ARG A 181 -14.90 5.56 6.47
C ARG A 181 -14.12 6.87 6.44
N GLY A 182 -14.52 7.83 5.59
CA GLY A 182 -13.85 9.13 5.47
C GLY A 182 -12.45 8.99 4.88
N GLY A 183 -12.35 8.42 3.67
CA GLY A 183 -11.06 8.19 3.02
C GLY A 183 -10.26 9.48 2.79
N VAL A 184 -8.96 9.42 3.04
CA VAL A 184 -8.02 10.54 2.94
C VAL A 184 -7.03 10.35 1.80
N LYS A 185 -6.70 11.45 1.14
CA LYS A 185 -5.66 11.51 0.10
C LYS A 185 -4.31 11.82 0.75
N GLN A 186 -3.24 11.25 0.21
CA GLN A 186 -1.88 11.59 0.64
C GLN A 186 -1.49 12.95 0.08
N MET A 187 -0.95 13.82 0.93
CA MET A 187 -0.40 15.14 0.56
C MET A 187 -1.31 15.95 -0.40
N PRO A 188 -2.61 16.15 -0.08
CA PRO A 188 -3.55 16.84 -0.96
C PRO A 188 -3.11 18.27 -1.32
N GLU A 189 -2.35 18.93 -0.45
CA GLU A 189 -1.78 20.26 -0.63
C GLU A 189 -0.88 20.39 -1.85
N LEU A 190 -0.32 19.28 -2.36
CA LEU A 190 0.55 19.30 -3.54
C LEU A 190 -0.22 19.33 -4.87
N GLY A 191 -1.55 19.18 -4.86
CA GLY A 191 -2.37 19.29 -6.07
C GLY A 191 -2.28 18.11 -7.06
N TYR A 192 -1.52 17.04 -6.75
CA TYR A 192 -1.40 15.84 -7.61
C TYR A 192 -2.72 15.05 -7.74
N LYS A 193 -3.68 15.25 -6.82
CA LYS A 193 -4.97 14.53 -6.79
C LYS A 193 -4.78 13.00 -6.92
N PRO A 194 -4.13 12.33 -5.95
CA PRO A 194 -3.90 10.90 -6.00
C PRO A 194 -5.22 10.11 -6.09
N VAL A 195 -5.25 9.08 -6.91
CA VAL A 195 -6.45 8.22 -7.05
C VAL A 195 -6.53 7.26 -5.87
N ASN A 196 -5.41 6.66 -5.49
CA ASN A 196 -5.36 5.82 -4.29
C ASN A 196 -5.75 6.62 -3.03
N THR A 197 -6.47 5.96 -2.14
CA THR A 197 -7.03 6.56 -0.93
C THR A 197 -6.70 5.71 0.29
N TYR A 198 -6.49 6.36 1.43
CA TYR A 198 -6.23 5.67 2.68
C TYR A 198 -7.44 5.81 3.61
N LEU A 199 -7.81 4.75 4.33
CA LEU A 199 -8.77 4.85 5.42
C LEU A 199 -7.99 5.07 6.72
N PRO A 200 -8.35 6.09 7.52
CA PRO A 200 -7.66 6.35 8.78
C PRO A 200 -7.93 5.22 9.80
N PRO A 201 -7.00 5.00 10.75
CA PRO A 201 -7.25 4.15 11.91
C PRO A 201 -8.54 4.58 12.62
N ARG A 202 -9.36 3.61 13.04
CA ARG A 202 -10.60 3.90 13.75
C ARG A 202 -10.26 4.44 15.14
N VAL A 203 -11.13 5.31 15.65
CA VAL A 203 -11.09 5.69 17.06
C VAL A 203 -11.47 4.46 17.87
N THR A 204 -10.54 3.92 18.64
CA THR A 204 -10.79 2.79 19.53
C THR A 204 -11.81 3.21 20.57
N ARG A 205 -12.98 2.56 20.58
CA ARG A 205 -13.88 2.65 21.73
C ARG A 205 -13.24 1.87 22.88
N PRO A 206 -13.10 2.46 24.07
CA PRO A 206 -12.65 1.71 25.24
C PRO A 206 -13.56 0.49 25.41
N ILE A 207 -12.97 -0.70 25.47
CA ILE A 207 -13.70 -1.90 25.85
C ILE A 207 -13.91 -1.78 27.36
N PRO A 208 -15.16 -1.78 27.87
CA PRO A 208 -15.38 -1.80 29.31
C PRO A 208 -14.70 -3.03 29.90
N THR A 209 -13.77 -2.82 30.84
CA THR A 209 -13.03 -3.90 31.52
C THR A 209 -13.46 -4.05 32.98
N ASP A 210 -14.57 -3.40 33.36
CA ASP A 210 -15.06 -3.35 34.75
C ASP A 210 -15.40 -4.75 35.29
N ASP A 211 -15.70 -5.69 34.39
CA ASP A 211 -15.98 -7.10 34.65
C ASP A 211 -14.72 -7.99 34.64
N VAL A 212 -13.67 -7.60 33.90
CA VAL A 212 -12.40 -8.36 33.80
C VAL A 212 -11.59 -8.34 35.11
N ARG A 213 -11.77 -7.30 35.93
CA ARG A 213 -11.17 -7.16 37.27
C ARG A 213 -12.21 -7.18 38.39
N ALA A 214 -13.27 -7.96 38.26
CA ALA A 214 -14.02 -8.30 39.46
C ALA A 214 -13.09 -9.14 40.36
N ASN A 215 -12.53 -8.53 41.42
CA ASN A 215 -11.85 -9.24 42.49
C ASN A 215 -12.85 -10.22 43.12
N THR A 216 -12.90 -11.43 42.56
CA THR A 216 -13.61 -12.52 43.19
C THR A 216 -12.92 -12.84 44.51
N LEU A 217 -13.70 -13.29 45.50
CA LEU A 217 -13.15 -13.73 46.78
C LEU A 217 -12.00 -14.74 46.58
N ILE A 218 -12.12 -15.58 45.54
CA ILE A 218 -11.11 -16.57 45.12
C ILE A 218 -9.82 -15.89 44.65
N SER A 219 -9.89 -14.86 43.81
CA SER A 219 -8.71 -14.11 43.35
C SER A 219 -7.98 -13.42 44.50
N SER A 220 -8.72 -12.81 45.44
CA SER A 220 -8.16 -12.17 46.63
C SER A 220 -7.48 -13.16 47.59
N VAL A 221 -8.09 -14.34 47.78
CA VAL A 221 -7.50 -15.42 48.60
C VAL A 221 -6.24 -15.97 47.93
N LYS A 222 -6.26 -16.19 46.61
CA LYS A 222 -5.10 -16.68 45.85
C LYS A 222 -3.93 -15.71 45.91
N ASP A 223 -4.18 -14.41 45.79
CA ASP A 223 -3.15 -13.37 45.93
C ASP A 223 -2.58 -13.29 47.35
N TRP A 224 -3.42 -13.47 48.37
CA TRP A 224 -2.97 -13.52 49.77
C TRP A 224 -2.11 -14.77 50.03
N VAL A 225 -2.53 -15.94 49.56
CA VAL A 225 -1.75 -17.19 49.68
C VAL A 225 -0.41 -17.06 48.96
N ASN A 226 -0.41 -16.54 47.73
CA ASN A 226 0.82 -16.32 46.96
C ASN A 226 1.79 -15.38 47.70
N LYS A 227 1.30 -14.32 48.36
CA LYS A 227 2.12 -13.43 49.19
C LYS A 227 2.65 -14.10 50.46
N MET A 228 1.93 -15.06 51.04
CA MET A 228 2.40 -15.81 52.20
C MET A 228 3.43 -16.89 51.85
N VAL A 229 3.29 -17.53 50.69
CA VAL A 229 4.20 -18.60 50.24
C VAL A 229 5.49 -18.05 49.62
N ALA A 230 5.46 -16.84 49.06
CA ALA A 230 6.64 -16.17 48.49
C ALA A 230 7.53 -15.45 49.53
N ARG A 231 7.34 -15.72 50.83
CA ARG A 231 8.15 -15.18 51.94
C ARG A 231 8.98 -16.25 52.61
#